data_AF-A0A9W8TVR7-F1
#
_entry.id   AF-A0A9W8TVR7-F1
#
_cell.length_a   1.000
_cell.length_b   1.000
_cell.length_c   1.000
_cell.angle_alpha   90.00
_cell.angle_beta   90.00
_cell.angle_gamma   90.00
#
_symmetry.space_group_name_H-M   'P 1'
#
loop_
_entity.id
_entity.type
_entity.pdbx_description
1 polymer ?
#
loop_
_entity_poly.entity_id
_entity_poly.type
_entity_poly.pdbx_seq_one_letter_code
_entity_poly.pdbx_strand_id
1 'polypeptide(L)'
;MQTLFSPVIRLEHVYLHQSRALSRRLLHIPPAKLPTRPLVGQGKPILWLDDQFHNEHWLSTTSFGPTVETLHQLIRDNKFTTAHRVRCMLQDQGQDIPHDMIFLDAALGEINTLSSDTYHAFYGWLNLLPPKHVLTVSERNPFRLLGSLYRSGSPFQDLEVILGMVKIASSKGYFFEEFKRALPLMMRLVKPTSGLALMIEFEKGYLDYITAVEPQNAQKHATLAREALILGCCEAKGRWMRMAMKLIKRSKQEGVIVSSSVANLVVMLKQNENAG
;
A
#
# COMPACT_ATOMS: atom_id res chain seq x y z
N MET A 1 -45.74 -30.35 12.59
CA MET A 1 -45.02 -29.27 11.90
C MET A 1 -43.75 -28.95 12.69
N GLN A 2 -42.63 -29.54 12.28
CA GLN A 2 -41.31 -29.36 12.91
C GLN A 2 -40.51 -28.38 12.07
N THR A 3 -40.11 -27.25 12.67
CA THR A 3 -39.22 -26.27 12.07
C THR A 3 -37.76 -26.65 12.40
N LEU A 4 -37.02 -27.00 11.36
CA LEU A 4 -35.58 -27.25 11.40
C LEU A 4 -34.84 -25.91 11.52
N PHE A 5 -34.21 -25.65 12.66
CA PHE A 5 -33.28 -24.53 12.84
C PHE A 5 -31.84 -24.98 12.53
N SER A 6 -31.20 -24.22 11.64
CA SER A 6 -29.89 -24.46 11.03
C SER A 6 -28.72 -24.09 11.95
N PRO A 7 -27.62 -24.88 12.03
CA PRO A 7 -26.45 -24.58 12.84
C PRO A 7 -25.37 -23.88 12.00
N VAL A 8 -25.43 -22.55 11.85
CA VAL A 8 -24.39 -21.77 11.13
C VAL A 8 -23.75 -20.66 11.98
N ILE A 9 -24.19 -20.43 13.23
CA ILE A 9 -23.76 -19.24 14.01
C ILE A 9 -22.62 -19.53 15.04
N ARG A 10 -21.84 -20.60 14.89
CA ARG A 10 -20.75 -20.93 15.85
C ARG A 10 -19.31 -20.89 15.34
N LEU A 11 -19.04 -20.22 14.21
CA LEU A 11 -17.65 -20.02 13.73
C LEU A 11 -17.10 -18.60 13.92
N GLU A 12 -17.91 -17.62 14.32
CA GLU A 12 -17.42 -16.23 14.51
C GLU A 12 -16.57 -16.04 15.78
N HIS A 13 -16.70 -16.90 16.80
CA HIS A 13 -15.99 -16.71 18.07
C HIS A 13 -14.57 -17.33 18.12
N VAL A 14 -14.18 -18.19 17.18
CA VAL A 14 -12.86 -18.86 17.21
C VAL A 14 -11.77 -18.03 16.51
N TYR A 15 -12.12 -17.24 15.49
CA TYR A 15 -11.12 -16.47 14.72
C TYR A 15 -10.69 -15.14 15.34
N LEU A 16 -11.47 -14.55 16.25
CA LEU A 16 -11.10 -13.30 16.93
C LEU A 16 -10.08 -13.50 18.06
N HIS A 17 -9.97 -14.69 18.65
CA HIS A 17 -9.06 -14.94 19.77
C HIS A 17 -7.62 -15.31 19.36
N GLN A 18 -7.39 -15.91 18.19
CA GLN A 18 -6.01 -16.20 17.72
C GLN A 18 -5.26 -14.96 17.22
N SER A 19 -5.97 -13.91 16.80
CA SER A 19 -5.38 -12.64 16.36
C SER A 19 -4.57 -11.93 17.46
N ARG A 20 -5.01 -12.01 18.73
CA ARG A 20 -4.32 -11.36 19.87
C ARG A 20 -3.06 -12.10 20.34
N ALA A 21 -2.95 -13.41 20.11
CA ALA A 21 -1.79 -14.20 20.51
C ALA A 21 -0.58 -14.00 19.57
N LEU A 22 -0.83 -13.73 18.29
CA LEU A 22 0.21 -13.40 17.30
C LEU A 22 0.83 -12.02 17.54
N SER A 23 0.05 -11.03 17.98
CA SER A 23 0.54 -9.68 18.28
C SER A 23 1.55 -9.64 19.43
N ARG A 24 1.50 -10.59 20.38
CA ARG A 24 2.42 -10.60 21.53
C ARG A 24 3.76 -11.29 21.27
N ARG A 25 3.87 -12.13 20.23
CA ARG A 25 5.11 -12.85 19.91
C ARG A 25 6.07 -12.08 18.98
N LEU A 26 5.64 -10.96 18.42
CA LEU A 26 6.42 -10.14 17.47
C LEU A 26 7.25 -9.02 18.15
N LEU A 27 7.24 -8.92 19.48
CA LEU A 27 7.84 -7.81 20.23
C LEU A 27 9.31 -8.01 20.66
N HIS A 28 9.97 -9.11 20.27
CA HIS A 28 11.31 -9.46 20.77
C HIS A 28 12.29 -9.89 19.67
N ILE A 29 12.62 -8.98 18.75
CA ILE A 29 13.72 -9.17 17.80
C ILE A 29 14.68 -7.98 17.92
N PRO A 30 15.98 -8.20 18.16
CA PRO A 30 16.94 -7.12 18.35
C PRO A 30 17.32 -6.47 17.00
N PRO A 31 17.76 -5.21 17.00
CA PRO A 31 18.06 -4.47 15.78
C PRO A 31 19.37 -4.96 15.16
N ALA A 32 19.32 -5.42 13.92
CA ALA A 32 20.50 -5.60 13.08
C ALA A 32 20.52 -4.53 11.98
N LYS A 33 21.68 -3.88 11.82
CA LYS A 33 21.93 -2.86 10.78
C LYS A 33 21.82 -3.49 9.39
N LEU A 34 21.14 -2.82 8.46
CA LEU A 34 20.98 -3.24 7.07
C LEU A 34 21.38 -2.13 6.07
N PRO A 35 21.74 -2.51 4.83
CA PRO A 35 22.61 -1.73 3.95
C PRO A 35 21.86 -0.71 3.08
N THR A 36 22.57 0.36 2.73
CA THR A 36 22.13 1.58 2.04
C THR A 36 22.34 1.54 0.53
N ARG A 37 21.68 0.64 -0.21
CA ARG A 37 21.73 0.71 -1.69
C ARG A 37 20.34 0.78 -2.34
N PRO A 38 20.17 1.62 -3.38
CA PRO A 38 18.89 1.84 -4.04
C PRO A 38 18.47 0.63 -4.88
N LEU A 39 17.16 0.38 -4.93
CA LEU A 39 16.55 -0.73 -5.69
C LEU A 39 16.49 -0.41 -7.19
N VAL A 40 16.72 -1.45 -7.99
CA VAL A 40 16.83 -1.48 -9.45
C VAL A 40 15.48 -1.18 -10.14
N GLY A 41 15.45 -0.26 -11.12
CA GLY A 41 14.32 -0.16 -12.08
C GLY A 41 13.93 1.20 -12.68
N GLN A 42 14.57 2.33 -12.34
CA GLN A 42 14.22 3.65 -12.91
C GLN A 42 15.10 4.00 -14.12
N GLY A 43 14.51 4.01 -15.32
CA GLY A 43 15.21 4.02 -16.61
C GLY A 43 15.37 5.37 -17.32
N LYS A 44 14.93 6.51 -16.76
CA LYS A 44 15.30 7.90 -17.12
C LYS A 44 14.37 8.91 -16.41
N PRO A 45 14.84 10.12 -16.05
CA PRO A 45 14.00 11.22 -15.62
C PRO A 45 13.22 11.80 -16.81
N ILE A 46 11.93 12.06 -16.62
CA ILE A 46 11.09 12.76 -17.59
C ILE A 46 11.24 14.26 -17.29
N LEU A 47 11.99 14.95 -18.14
CA LEU A 47 12.11 16.40 -18.14
C LEU A 47 10.78 17.02 -18.59
N TRP A 48 10.16 17.82 -17.72
CA TRP A 48 9.17 18.82 -18.11
C TRP A 48 9.65 20.18 -17.63
N LEU A 49 10.20 20.95 -18.57
CA LEU A 49 10.25 22.40 -18.52
C LEU A 49 9.24 22.90 -19.55
N ASP A 50 8.28 23.71 -19.12
CA ASP A 50 8.09 25.02 -19.76
C ASP A 50 7.38 26.00 -18.80
N ASP A 51 8.17 27.01 -18.46
CA ASP A 51 7.89 28.43 -18.19
C ASP A 51 6.46 28.91 -17.93
N GLN A 52 6.30 29.59 -16.79
CA GLN A 52 5.99 31.03 -16.72
C GLN A 52 5.89 31.51 -15.27
N PHE A 53 7.02 31.73 -14.60
CA PHE A 53 7.09 32.70 -13.49
C PHE A 53 8.53 33.23 -13.41
N HIS A 54 8.83 34.25 -14.21
CA HIS A 54 9.91 35.18 -13.91
C HIS A 54 9.59 35.89 -12.60
N ASN A 55 10.27 35.49 -11.53
CA ASN A 55 10.33 36.28 -10.31
C ASN A 55 11.80 36.35 -9.88
N GLU A 56 12.55 37.21 -10.58
CA GLU A 56 14.00 37.42 -10.48
C GLU A 56 14.46 38.13 -9.19
N HIS A 57 13.71 38.05 -8.08
CA HIS A 57 14.06 38.82 -6.87
C HIS A 57 14.70 38.02 -5.72
N TRP A 58 14.94 36.71 -5.90
CA TRP A 58 15.52 35.85 -4.84
C TRP A 58 16.98 35.44 -5.05
N LEU A 59 17.67 35.93 -6.08
CA LEU A 59 19.03 35.48 -6.42
C LEU A 59 20.19 36.28 -5.79
N SER A 60 19.92 37.19 -4.86
CA SER A 60 20.96 38.10 -4.34
C SER A 60 21.21 37.99 -2.83
N THR A 61 21.18 36.77 -2.27
CA THR A 61 21.82 36.50 -0.98
C THR A 61 22.09 35.00 -0.83
N THR A 62 23.38 34.64 -0.87
CA THR A 62 23.93 33.29 -0.59
C THR A 62 23.38 32.13 -1.43
N SER A 63 24.19 31.71 -2.41
CA SER A 63 24.04 30.46 -3.19
C SER A 63 24.16 29.21 -2.30
N PHE A 64 23.17 28.97 -1.45
CA PHE A 64 22.95 27.65 -0.89
C PHE A 64 22.07 26.90 -1.88
N GLY A 65 22.66 25.90 -2.55
CA GLY A 65 21.89 24.98 -3.40
C GLY A 65 20.78 24.29 -2.60
N PRO A 66 19.79 23.68 -3.27
CA PRO A 66 18.76 22.93 -2.57
C PRO A 66 19.41 21.84 -1.71
N THR A 67 19.08 21.81 -0.41
CA THR A 67 19.49 20.73 0.50
C THR A 67 18.27 20.03 1.10
N VAL A 68 18.47 18.83 1.65
CA VAL A 68 17.42 18.09 2.36
C VAL A 68 16.94 18.86 3.59
N GLU A 69 17.82 19.61 4.26
CA GLU A 69 17.47 20.46 5.40
C GLU A 69 16.56 21.62 4.96
N THR A 70 16.85 22.27 3.83
CA THR A 70 15.96 23.28 3.24
C THR A 70 14.61 22.67 2.91
N LEU A 71 14.59 21.46 2.32
CA LEU A 71 13.34 20.75 2.03
C LEU A 71 12.52 20.48 3.30
N HIS A 72 13.15 19.96 4.35
CA HIS A 72 12.49 19.72 5.63
C HIS A 72 11.95 21.02 6.24
N GLN A 73 12.72 22.10 6.18
CA GLN A 73 12.27 23.40 6.70
C GLN A 73 11.05 23.93 5.93
N LEU A 74 11.05 23.82 4.59
CA LEU A 74 9.91 24.23 3.78
C LEU A 74 8.63 23.45 4.10
N ILE A 75 8.75 22.15 4.39
CA ILE A 75 7.60 21.33 4.80
C ILE A 75 7.08 21.77 6.18
N ARG A 76 7.97 22.03 7.15
CA ARG A 76 7.57 22.57 8.48
C ARG A 76 6.88 23.93 8.37
N ASP A 77 7.33 24.76 7.42
CA ASP A 77 6.74 26.07 7.14
C ASP A 77 5.40 25.97 6.34
N ASN A 78 4.92 24.76 6.03
CA ASN A 78 3.75 24.52 5.16
C ASN A 78 3.87 25.10 3.74
N LYS A 79 5.10 25.29 3.24
CA LYS A 79 5.37 25.80 1.89
C LYS A 79 5.46 24.66 0.88
N PHE A 80 4.40 23.85 0.76
CA PHE A 80 4.42 22.57 0.02
C PHE A 80 4.75 22.71 -1.47
N THR A 81 4.24 23.74 -2.15
CA THR A 81 4.56 23.98 -3.58
C THR A 81 6.05 24.26 -3.80
N THR A 82 6.67 25.06 -2.92
CA THR A 82 8.11 25.33 -2.99
C THR A 82 8.92 24.10 -2.59
N ALA A 83 8.48 23.36 -1.56
CA ALA A 83 9.08 22.10 -1.16
C ALA A 83 9.08 21.08 -2.31
N HIS A 84 7.99 21.00 -3.09
CA HIS A 84 7.88 20.14 -4.24
C HIS A 84 8.94 20.45 -5.30
N ARG A 85 9.12 21.74 -5.63
CA ARG A 85 10.17 22.18 -6.57
C ARG A 85 11.57 21.80 -6.07
N VAL A 86 11.86 22.04 -4.79
CA VAL A 86 13.14 21.65 -4.18
C VAL A 86 13.34 20.13 -4.24
N ARG A 87 12.31 19.33 -3.97
CA ARG A 87 12.36 17.86 -4.10
C ARG A 87 12.72 17.45 -5.52
N CYS A 88 12.07 18.01 -6.53
CA CYS A 88 12.37 17.71 -7.94
C CYS A 88 13.82 18.08 -8.28
N MET A 89 14.29 19.26 -7.86
CA MET A 89 15.68 19.67 -8.08
C MET A 89 16.69 18.72 -7.43
N LEU A 90 16.44 18.27 -6.19
CA LEU A 90 17.29 17.28 -5.51
C LEU A 90 17.33 15.96 -6.28
N GLN A 91 16.18 15.50 -6.79
CA GLN A 91 16.06 14.28 -7.59
C GLN A 91 16.77 14.39 -8.95
N ASP A 92 16.64 15.52 -9.62
CA ASP A 92 17.28 15.80 -10.91
C ASP A 92 18.81 15.86 -10.78
N GLN A 93 19.30 16.29 -9.61
CA GLN A 93 20.72 16.24 -9.24
C GLN A 93 21.20 14.85 -8.80
N GLY A 94 20.31 13.85 -8.75
CA GLY A 94 20.62 12.50 -8.28
C GLY A 94 20.93 12.42 -6.80
N GLN A 95 20.49 13.41 -5.99
CA GLN A 95 20.65 13.35 -4.54
C GLN A 95 19.67 12.34 -3.94
N ASP A 96 20.17 11.48 -3.04
CA ASP A 96 19.33 10.57 -2.28
C ASP A 96 18.61 11.33 -1.17
N ILE A 97 17.27 11.31 -1.20
CA ILE A 97 16.45 11.96 -0.18
C ILE A 97 16.11 10.90 0.87
N PRO A 98 16.59 11.04 2.13
CA PRO A 98 16.33 10.06 3.18
C PRO A 98 14.83 9.97 3.46
N HIS A 99 14.37 8.78 3.83
CA HIS A 99 12.97 8.57 4.17
C HIS A 99 12.66 9.14 5.56
N ASP A 100 11.59 9.92 5.69
CA ASP A 100 11.22 10.59 6.94
C ASP A 100 9.70 10.76 7.05
N MET A 101 9.18 10.77 8.28
CA MET A 101 7.77 11.00 8.56
C MET A 101 7.30 12.41 8.21
N ILE A 102 8.21 13.39 8.14
CA ILE A 102 7.89 14.78 7.77
C ILE A 102 7.21 14.89 6.40
N PHE A 103 7.53 13.99 5.46
CA PHE A 103 6.92 13.99 4.13
C PHE A 103 5.44 13.63 4.14
N LEU A 104 4.91 13.12 5.26
CA LEU A 104 3.49 12.88 5.43
C LEU A 104 2.69 14.18 5.43
N ASP A 105 3.22 15.25 6.03
CA ASP A 105 2.56 16.55 6.06
C ASP A 105 2.47 17.15 4.65
N ALA A 106 3.53 17.01 3.86
CA ALA A 106 3.52 17.38 2.45
C ALA A 106 2.50 16.56 1.65
N ALA A 107 2.45 15.24 1.85
CA ALA A 107 1.45 14.39 1.19
C ALA A 107 0.00 14.78 1.57
N LEU A 108 -0.25 15.12 2.84
CA LEU A 108 -1.55 15.59 3.32
C LEU A 108 -1.92 16.95 2.72
N GLY A 109 -0.94 17.85 2.57
CA GLY A 109 -1.13 19.15 1.91
C GLY A 109 -1.61 19.01 0.46
N GLU A 110 -1.10 18.01 -0.26
CA GLU A 110 -1.50 17.73 -1.65
C GLU A 110 -2.90 17.11 -1.78
N ILE A 111 -3.45 16.48 -0.73
CA ILE A 111 -4.74 15.76 -0.83
C ILE A 111 -5.89 16.67 -1.27
N ASN A 112 -5.90 17.93 -0.79
CA ASN A 112 -6.97 18.85 -1.11
C ASN A 112 -6.87 19.44 -2.53
N THR A 113 -5.72 19.29 -3.18
CA THR A 113 -5.43 19.78 -4.53
C THR A 113 -5.27 18.63 -5.53
N LEU A 114 -5.75 17.43 -5.18
CA LEU A 114 -5.68 16.26 -6.04
C LEU A 114 -6.47 16.46 -7.33
N SER A 115 -5.75 16.41 -8.44
CA SER A 115 -6.24 16.31 -9.81
C SER A 115 -5.38 15.26 -10.52
N SER A 116 -5.79 14.86 -11.74
CA SER A 116 -4.99 13.93 -12.56
C SER A 116 -3.52 14.34 -12.68
N ASP A 117 -3.26 15.65 -12.67
CA ASP A 117 -1.95 16.23 -12.91
C ASP A 117 -1.10 16.28 -11.63
N THR A 118 -1.73 16.28 -10.45
CA THR A 118 -1.03 16.39 -9.16
C THR A 118 -0.79 15.06 -8.45
N TYR A 119 -1.30 13.93 -8.99
CA TYR A 119 -1.06 12.59 -8.43
C TYR A 119 0.43 12.25 -8.34
N HIS A 120 1.23 12.70 -9.30
CA HIS A 120 2.68 12.50 -9.29
C HIS A 120 3.37 13.19 -8.11
N ALA A 121 2.91 14.38 -7.72
CA ALA A 121 3.44 15.09 -6.57
C ALA A 121 3.12 14.30 -5.28
N PHE A 122 1.85 13.92 -5.11
CA PHE A 122 1.36 13.12 -3.99
C PHE A 122 2.13 11.80 -3.85
N TYR A 123 2.20 10.99 -4.91
CA TYR A 123 2.95 9.72 -4.90
C TYR A 123 4.44 9.92 -4.66
N GLY A 124 5.03 11.00 -5.17
CA GLY A 124 6.43 11.32 -4.88
C GLY A 124 6.67 11.53 -3.39
N TRP A 125 5.74 12.17 -2.66
CA TRP A 125 5.84 12.32 -1.20
C TRP A 125 5.64 11.00 -0.47
N LEU A 126 4.66 10.20 -0.89
CA LEU A 126 4.43 8.88 -0.29
C LEU A 126 5.64 7.95 -0.44
N ASN A 127 6.37 8.04 -1.55
CA ASN A 127 7.58 7.26 -1.76
C ASN A 127 8.72 7.64 -0.78
N LEU A 128 8.71 8.85 -0.22
CA LEU A 128 9.68 9.28 0.78
C LEU A 128 9.27 8.91 2.22
N LEU A 129 8.09 8.32 2.44
CA LEU A 129 7.70 7.83 3.76
C LEU A 129 8.53 6.61 4.18
N PRO A 130 8.86 6.46 5.47
CA PRO A 130 9.65 5.34 5.95
C PRO A 130 8.93 4.00 5.72
N PRO A 131 9.67 2.93 5.41
CA PRO A 131 9.13 1.59 5.39
C PRO A 131 8.84 1.07 6.80
N LYS A 132 7.98 0.05 6.90
CA LYS A 132 7.45 -0.45 8.17
C LYS A 132 8.52 -0.92 9.17
N HIS A 133 9.62 -1.51 8.70
CA HIS A 133 10.69 -2.02 9.56
C HIS A 133 11.59 -0.93 10.17
N VAL A 134 11.53 0.30 9.63
CA VAL A 134 12.32 1.43 10.16
C VAL A 134 11.56 2.14 11.29
N LEU A 135 10.23 2.03 11.31
CA LEU A 135 9.41 2.65 12.34
C LEU A 135 9.66 2.03 13.71
N THR A 136 9.74 2.90 14.71
CA THR A 136 9.73 2.53 16.12
C THR A 136 8.34 2.07 16.56
N VAL A 137 8.26 1.34 17.68
CA VAL A 137 6.99 0.84 18.24
C VAL A 137 6.00 1.97 18.57
N SER A 138 6.51 3.17 18.88
CA SER A 138 5.71 4.38 19.15
C SER A 138 5.13 5.03 17.90
N GLU A 139 5.76 4.82 16.74
CA GLU A 139 5.34 5.47 15.49
C GLU A 139 4.18 4.71 14.85
N ARG A 140 3.19 5.47 14.36
CA ARG A 140 1.99 4.91 13.74
C ARG A 140 2.22 4.73 12.24
N ASN A 141 1.49 3.78 11.64
CA ASN A 141 1.42 3.62 10.18
C ASN A 141 1.05 4.98 9.53
N PRO A 142 1.92 5.60 8.70
CA PRO A 142 1.68 6.91 8.11
C PRO A 142 0.47 6.91 7.16
N PHE A 143 0.23 5.82 6.45
CA PHE A 143 -0.91 5.67 5.52
C PHE A 143 -2.27 5.69 6.23
N ARG A 144 -2.30 5.46 7.55
CA ARG A 144 -3.53 5.58 8.34
C ARG A 144 -4.08 7.01 8.38
N LEU A 145 -3.21 8.01 8.32
CA LEU A 145 -3.61 9.42 8.36
C LEU A 145 -4.23 9.88 7.02
N LEU A 146 -3.97 9.15 5.94
CA LEU A 146 -4.60 9.33 4.62
C LEU A 146 -6.00 8.69 4.56
N GLY A 147 -6.56 8.30 5.71
CA GLY A 147 -7.88 7.69 5.85
C GLY A 147 -9.03 8.54 5.31
N SER A 148 -8.83 9.86 5.17
CA SER A 148 -9.79 10.78 4.56
C SER A 148 -10.12 10.42 3.12
N LEU A 149 -9.15 9.90 2.35
CA LEU A 149 -9.36 9.48 0.95
C LEU A 149 -10.41 8.36 0.84
N TYR A 150 -10.49 7.46 1.82
CA TYR A 150 -11.48 6.38 1.84
C TYR A 150 -12.88 6.85 2.26
N ARG A 151 -12.97 8.04 2.86
CA ARG A 151 -14.21 8.61 3.42
C ARG A 151 -14.75 9.78 2.60
N SER A 152 -13.99 10.26 1.62
CA SER A 152 -14.49 11.30 0.72
C SER A 152 -15.79 10.81 0.09
N GLY A 153 -16.79 11.69 -0.03
CA GLY A 153 -18.12 11.32 -0.54
C GLY A 153 -18.11 10.87 -2.01
N SER A 154 -16.96 10.90 -2.67
CA SER A 154 -16.75 10.58 -4.09
C SER A 154 -15.61 9.57 -4.29
N PRO A 155 -15.68 8.35 -3.73
CA PRO A 155 -14.61 7.37 -3.80
C PRO A 155 -14.34 6.85 -5.22
N PHE A 156 -15.21 7.19 -6.19
CA PHE A 156 -15.00 6.88 -7.60
C PHE A 156 -13.94 7.79 -8.24
N GLN A 157 -13.94 9.08 -7.87
CA GLN A 157 -12.97 10.05 -8.37
C GLN A 157 -11.58 9.78 -7.77
N ASP A 158 -11.53 9.40 -6.49
CA ASP A 158 -10.27 9.16 -5.78
C ASP A 158 -9.75 7.72 -5.95
N LEU A 159 -10.45 6.87 -6.72
CA LEU A 159 -10.15 5.44 -6.79
C LEU A 159 -8.72 5.19 -7.29
N GLU A 160 -8.29 5.91 -8.33
CA GLU A 160 -6.94 5.79 -8.87
C GLU A 160 -5.88 6.16 -7.80
N VAL A 161 -6.09 7.28 -7.10
CA VAL A 161 -5.21 7.74 -6.01
C VAL A 161 -5.10 6.70 -4.92
N ILE A 162 -6.23 6.18 -4.46
CA ILE A 162 -6.31 5.18 -3.40
C ILE A 162 -5.54 3.91 -3.82
N LEU A 163 -5.74 3.42 -5.05
CA LEU A 163 -5.08 2.20 -5.52
C LEU A 163 -3.57 2.40 -5.70
N GLY A 164 -3.13 3.56 -6.20
CA GLY A 164 -1.70 3.91 -6.26
C GLY A 164 -1.07 4.04 -4.88
N MET A 165 -1.78 4.63 -3.91
CA MET A 165 -1.33 4.68 -2.52
C MET A 165 -1.18 3.28 -1.93
N VAL A 166 -2.14 2.38 -2.13
CA VAL A 166 -2.05 0.99 -1.64
C VAL A 166 -0.87 0.25 -2.26
N LYS A 167 -0.57 0.49 -3.54
CA LYS A 167 0.61 -0.05 -4.21
C LYS A 167 1.91 0.40 -3.52
N ILE A 168 2.06 1.70 -3.28
CA ILE A 168 3.23 2.26 -2.58
C ILE A 168 3.30 1.71 -1.16
N ALA A 169 2.19 1.72 -0.41
CA ALA A 169 2.12 1.18 0.94
C ALA A 169 2.53 -0.29 1.01
N SER A 170 2.11 -1.10 0.03
CA SER A 170 2.47 -2.52 -0.07
C SER A 170 3.98 -2.72 -0.24
N SER A 171 4.63 -1.95 -1.13
CA SER A 171 6.09 -1.96 -1.30
C SER A 171 6.89 -1.50 -0.07
N LYS A 172 6.21 -0.88 0.91
CA LYS A 172 6.80 -0.42 2.17
C LYS A 172 6.43 -1.31 3.36
N GLY A 173 5.75 -2.44 3.12
CA GLY A 173 5.40 -3.42 4.15
C GLY A 173 4.05 -3.22 4.84
N TYR A 174 3.23 -2.26 4.38
CA TYR A 174 1.90 -1.94 4.94
C TYR A 174 0.74 -2.65 4.20
N PHE A 175 1.05 -3.73 3.49
CA PHE A 175 0.11 -4.44 2.64
C PHE A 175 -1.19 -4.82 3.36
N PHE A 176 -1.13 -5.54 4.48
CA PHE A 176 -2.35 -6.05 5.13
C PHE A 176 -3.26 -4.94 5.65
N GLU A 177 -2.69 -3.88 6.22
CA GLU A 177 -3.44 -2.75 6.76
C GLU A 177 -4.17 -1.97 5.68
N GLU A 178 -3.49 -1.65 4.57
CA GLU A 178 -4.07 -0.84 3.49
C GLU A 178 -4.92 -1.69 2.54
N PHE A 179 -4.54 -2.94 2.26
CA PHE A 179 -5.35 -3.86 1.48
C PHE A 179 -6.73 -4.04 2.10
N LYS A 180 -6.81 -4.28 3.42
CA LYS A 180 -8.07 -4.42 4.14
C LYS A 180 -8.99 -3.20 3.97
N ARG A 181 -8.43 -1.98 3.90
CA ARG A 181 -9.22 -0.75 3.74
C ARG A 181 -9.67 -0.54 2.30
N ALA A 182 -8.81 -0.84 1.33
CA ALA A 182 -9.10 -0.66 -0.08
C ALA A 182 -10.02 -1.74 -0.65
N LEU A 183 -10.00 -2.94 -0.05
CA LEU A 183 -10.71 -4.11 -0.55
C LEU A 183 -12.21 -3.86 -0.81
N PRO A 184 -13.01 -3.29 0.10
CA PRO A 184 -14.43 -3.03 -0.17
C PRO A 184 -14.66 -2.11 -1.37
N LEU A 185 -13.81 -1.09 -1.55
CA LEU A 185 -13.89 -0.16 -2.68
C LEU A 185 -13.51 -0.85 -3.99
N MET A 186 -12.42 -1.62 -3.98
CA MET A 186 -12.00 -2.43 -5.14
C MET A 186 -13.10 -3.36 -5.61
N MET A 187 -13.70 -4.10 -4.66
CA MET A 187 -14.74 -5.08 -4.96
C MET A 187 -15.99 -4.46 -5.59
N ARG A 188 -16.32 -3.23 -5.18
CA ARG A 188 -17.49 -2.49 -5.66
C ARG A 188 -17.25 -1.77 -6.99
N LEU A 189 -16.06 -1.19 -7.18
CA LEU A 189 -15.82 -0.21 -8.24
C LEU A 189 -14.92 -0.73 -9.37
N VAL A 190 -14.13 -1.79 -9.13
CA VAL A 190 -13.15 -2.29 -10.10
C VAL A 190 -13.68 -3.55 -10.77
N LYS A 191 -13.45 -3.67 -12.09
CA LYS A 191 -13.74 -4.92 -12.82
C LYS A 191 -12.90 -6.06 -12.24
N PRO A 192 -13.47 -7.26 -11.97
CA PRO A 192 -12.75 -8.35 -11.30
C PRO A 192 -11.40 -8.73 -11.93
N THR A 193 -11.28 -8.69 -13.26
CA THR A 193 -10.03 -8.98 -13.95
C THR A 193 -8.95 -7.93 -13.70
N SER A 194 -9.30 -6.65 -13.78
CA SER A 194 -8.40 -5.53 -13.50
C SER A 194 -8.05 -5.49 -12.01
N GLY A 195 -9.03 -5.74 -11.15
CA GLY A 195 -8.83 -5.82 -9.71
C GLY A 195 -7.91 -6.96 -9.31
N LEU A 196 -8.04 -8.14 -9.93
CA LEU A 196 -7.12 -9.26 -9.73
C LEU A 196 -5.68 -8.88 -10.13
N ALA A 197 -5.49 -8.21 -11.27
CA ALA A 197 -4.16 -7.76 -11.70
C ALA A 197 -3.53 -6.81 -10.67
N LEU A 198 -4.31 -5.83 -10.17
CA LEU A 198 -3.87 -4.91 -9.12
C LEU A 198 -3.53 -5.63 -7.81
N MET A 199 -4.34 -6.59 -7.39
CA MET A 199 -4.07 -7.40 -6.20
C MET A 199 -2.73 -8.14 -6.28
N ILE A 200 -2.43 -8.71 -7.44
CA ILE A 200 -1.16 -9.38 -7.69
C ILE A 200 0.00 -8.38 -7.66
N GLU A 201 -0.18 -7.15 -8.15
CA GLU A 201 0.83 -6.10 -8.02
C GLU A 201 1.08 -5.71 -6.55
N PHE A 202 0.02 -5.61 -5.75
CA PHE A 202 0.13 -5.32 -4.32
C PHE A 202 0.87 -6.45 -3.58
N GLU A 203 0.48 -7.70 -3.84
CA GLU A 203 1.16 -8.89 -3.32
C GLU A 203 2.63 -8.89 -3.73
N LYS A 204 2.94 -8.67 -5.01
CA LYS A 204 4.32 -8.63 -5.50
C LYS A 204 5.14 -7.57 -4.76
N GLY A 205 4.67 -6.33 -4.68
CA GLY A 205 5.38 -5.26 -3.99
C GLY A 205 5.64 -5.59 -2.51
N TYR A 206 4.66 -6.25 -1.86
CA TYR A 206 4.82 -6.73 -0.50
C TYR A 206 5.86 -7.85 -0.36
N LEU A 207 5.87 -8.82 -1.27
CA LEU A 207 6.83 -9.93 -1.23
C LEU A 207 8.24 -9.48 -1.59
N ASP A 208 8.40 -8.53 -2.50
CA ASP A 208 9.69 -7.90 -2.79
C ASP A 208 10.24 -7.23 -1.50
N TYR A 209 9.39 -6.50 -0.78
CA TYR A 209 9.72 -5.91 0.51
C TYR A 209 10.11 -6.96 1.57
N ILE A 210 9.29 -8.00 1.78
CA ILE A 210 9.59 -9.02 2.80
C ILE A 210 10.85 -9.79 2.45
N THR A 211 11.08 -10.10 1.17
CA THR A 211 12.30 -10.81 0.75
C THR A 211 13.55 -10.00 1.05
N ALA A 212 13.47 -8.66 0.93
CA ALA A 212 14.59 -7.78 1.26
C ALA A 212 14.86 -7.66 2.77
N VAL A 213 13.80 -7.67 3.60
CA VAL A 213 13.91 -7.39 5.05
C VAL A 213 13.99 -8.67 5.90
N GLU A 214 13.19 -9.69 5.58
CA GLU A 214 13.07 -10.95 6.31
C GLU A 214 12.97 -12.16 5.35
N PRO A 215 14.02 -12.45 4.57
CA PRO A 215 13.99 -13.53 3.56
C PRO A 215 13.62 -14.89 4.13
N GLN A 216 14.00 -15.20 5.37
CA GLN A 216 13.65 -16.44 6.07
C GLN A 216 12.14 -16.63 6.27
N ASN A 217 11.38 -15.53 6.29
CA ASN A 217 9.93 -15.55 6.45
C ASN A 217 9.18 -15.37 5.12
N ALA A 218 9.88 -15.16 3.99
CA ALA A 218 9.28 -14.79 2.71
C ALA A 218 8.18 -15.78 2.27
N GLN A 219 8.42 -17.10 2.38
CA GLN A 219 7.43 -18.11 2.01
C GLN A 219 6.16 -18.05 2.89
N LYS A 220 6.33 -17.83 4.20
CA LYS A 220 5.21 -17.67 5.13
C LYS A 220 4.38 -16.44 4.77
N HIS A 221 5.03 -15.32 4.44
CA HIS A 221 4.35 -14.10 4.03
C HIS A 221 3.68 -14.24 2.66
N ALA A 222 4.27 -14.98 1.72
CA ALA A 222 3.65 -15.33 0.44
C ALA A 222 2.34 -16.10 0.64
N THR A 223 2.34 -17.13 1.50
CA THR A 223 1.12 -17.85 1.87
C THR A 223 0.07 -16.91 2.47
N LEU A 224 0.43 -16.09 3.47
CA LEU A 224 -0.52 -15.19 4.13
C LEU A 224 -1.12 -14.14 3.20
N ALA A 225 -0.28 -13.51 2.35
CA ALA A 225 -0.75 -12.54 1.38
C ALA A 225 -1.70 -13.18 0.36
N ARG A 226 -1.30 -14.34 -0.20
CA ARG A 226 -2.12 -15.08 -1.16
C ARG A 226 -3.47 -15.49 -0.58
N GLU A 227 -3.49 -15.97 0.66
CA GLU A 227 -4.72 -16.32 1.36
C GLU A 227 -5.61 -15.09 1.59
N ALA A 228 -5.05 -13.95 1.97
CA ALA A 228 -5.81 -12.71 2.13
C ALA A 228 -6.47 -12.27 0.81
N LEU A 229 -5.77 -12.39 -0.32
CA LEU A 229 -6.31 -12.12 -1.65
C LEU A 229 -7.48 -13.05 -2.00
N ILE A 230 -7.32 -14.35 -1.76
CA ILE A 230 -8.34 -15.37 -2.03
C ILE A 230 -9.59 -15.10 -1.19
N LEU A 231 -9.41 -14.89 0.11
CA LEU A 231 -10.51 -14.60 1.04
C LEU A 231 -11.25 -13.32 0.66
N GLY A 232 -10.53 -12.25 0.31
CA GLY A 232 -11.14 -11.00 -0.15
C GLY A 232 -11.98 -11.18 -1.42
N CYS A 233 -11.55 -12.03 -2.35
CA CYS A 233 -12.35 -12.37 -3.53
C CYS A 233 -13.60 -13.20 -3.19
N CYS A 234 -13.52 -14.07 -2.19
CA CYS A 234 -14.66 -14.89 -1.74
C CYS A 234 -15.74 -14.03 -1.07
N GLU A 235 -15.35 -13.04 -0.26
CA GLU A 235 -16.27 -12.15 0.45
C GLU A 235 -17.18 -11.36 -0.51
N ALA A 236 -16.66 -10.95 -1.67
CA ALA A 236 -17.40 -10.14 -2.64
C ALA A 236 -18.45 -10.91 -3.47
N LYS A 237 -18.41 -12.26 -3.44
CA LYS A 237 -19.32 -13.16 -4.17
C LYS A 237 -19.34 -12.93 -5.70
N GLY A 238 -20.16 -13.71 -6.40
CA GLY A 238 -20.41 -13.57 -7.83
C GLY A 238 -19.14 -13.65 -8.69
N ARG A 239 -18.92 -12.65 -9.54
CA ARG A 239 -17.79 -12.63 -10.49
C ARG A 239 -16.41 -12.71 -9.82
N TRP A 240 -16.29 -12.29 -8.56
CA TRP A 240 -15.04 -12.37 -7.79
C TRP A 240 -14.69 -13.79 -7.33
N MET A 241 -15.68 -14.68 -7.20
CA MET A 241 -15.46 -16.11 -6.91
C MET A 241 -14.58 -16.77 -7.97
N ARG A 242 -14.76 -16.39 -9.24
CA ARG A 242 -13.91 -16.86 -10.35
C ARG A 242 -12.46 -16.39 -10.19
N MET A 243 -12.23 -15.20 -9.61
CA MET A 243 -10.88 -14.68 -9.37
C MET A 243 -10.21 -15.43 -8.21
N ALA A 244 -10.94 -15.77 -7.15
CA ALA A 244 -10.45 -16.64 -6.08
C ALA A 244 -9.94 -17.99 -6.61
N MET A 245 -10.72 -18.63 -7.50
CA MET A 245 -10.31 -19.89 -8.15
C MET A 245 -9.06 -19.72 -9.02
N LYS A 246 -8.94 -18.60 -9.74
CA LYS A 246 -7.74 -18.28 -10.53
C LYS A 246 -6.50 -18.12 -9.63
N LEU A 247 -6.65 -17.46 -8.48
CA LEU A 247 -5.56 -17.31 -7.50
C LEU A 247 -5.11 -18.66 -6.93
N ILE A 248 -6.04 -19.57 -6.61
CA ILE A 248 -5.67 -20.94 -6.18
C ILE A 248 -4.88 -21.67 -7.27
N LYS A 249 -5.34 -21.63 -8.52
CA LYS A 249 -4.63 -22.28 -9.64
C LYS A 249 -3.23 -21.68 -9.82
N ARG A 250 -3.13 -20.35 -9.78
CA ARG A 250 -1.86 -19.63 -9.87
C ARG A 250 -0.93 -19.96 -8.71
N SER A 251 -1.47 -20.11 -7.49
CA SER A 251 -0.71 -20.51 -6.30
C SER A 251 0.00 -21.84 -6.50
N LYS A 252 -0.69 -22.83 -7.08
CA LYS A 252 -0.09 -24.13 -7.41
C LYS A 252 1.02 -24.02 -8.46
N GLN A 253 0.86 -23.13 -9.44
CA GLN A 253 1.85 -22.91 -10.49
C GLN A 253 3.12 -22.21 -9.95
N GLU A 254 2.96 -21.29 -9.02
CA GLU A 254 4.04 -20.50 -8.43
C GLU A 254 4.68 -21.17 -7.19
N GLY A 255 4.16 -22.32 -6.75
CA GLY A 255 4.65 -23.00 -5.53
C GLY A 255 4.29 -22.27 -4.23
N VAL A 256 3.35 -21.33 -4.26
CA VAL A 256 2.83 -20.67 -3.05
C VAL A 256 1.82 -21.60 -2.40
N ILE A 257 2.09 -22.02 -1.17
CA ILE A 257 1.23 -22.94 -0.43
C ILE A 257 0.00 -22.17 0.06
N VAL A 258 -1.19 -22.68 -0.25
CA VAL A 258 -2.47 -22.20 0.30
C VAL A 258 -3.01 -23.31 1.20
N SER A 259 -3.45 -22.95 2.40
CA SER A 259 -4.01 -23.92 3.34
C SER A 259 -5.22 -24.66 2.77
N SER A 260 -5.35 -25.94 3.14
CA SER A 260 -6.49 -26.76 2.75
C SER A 260 -7.82 -26.14 3.19
N SER A 261 -7.85 -25.49 4.36
CA SER A 261 -9.03 -24.77 4.87
C SER A 261 -9.51 -23.69 3.91
N VAL A 262 -8.62 -22.83 3.41
CA VAL A 262 -8.97 -21.78 2.44
C VAL A 262 -9.39 -22.40 1.11
N ALA A 263 -8.66 -23.40 0.61
CA ALA A 263 -9.01 -24.08 -0.64
C ALA A 263 -10.41 -24.75 -0.58
N ASN A 264 -10.71 -25.44 0.51
CA ASN A 264 -11.99 -26.11 0.72
C ASN A 264 -13.15 -25.10 0.83
N LEU A 265 -12.93 -23.96 1.49
CA LEU A 265 -13.91 -22.88 1.55
C LEU A 265 -14.30 -22.38 0.16
N VAL A 266 -13.33 -22.15 -0.73
CA VAL A 266 -13.63 -21.68 -2.10
C VAL A 266 -14.44 -22.72 -2.88
N VAL A 267 -14.10 -24.01 -2.74
CA VAL A 267 -14.85 -25.10 -3.38
C VAL A 267 -16.30 -25.15 -2.88
N MET A 268 -16.50 -25.08 -1.57
CA MET A 268 -17.82 -25.08 -0.95
C MET A 268 -18.66 -23.89 -1.43
N LEU A 269 -18.11 -22.68 -1.42
CA LEU A 269 -18.82 -21.47 -1.85
C LEU A 269 -19.21 -21.54 -3.32
N LYS A 270 -18.34 -22.08 -4.18
CA LYS A 270 -18.63 -22.29 -5.61
C LYS A 270 -19.74 -23.31 -5.85
N GLN A 271 -19.80 -24.38 -5.06
CA GLN A 271 -20.87 -25.38 -5.16
C GLN A 271 -22.23 -24.77 -4.80
N ASN A 272 -22.27 -23.95 -3.74
CA ASN A 272 -23.48 -23.25 -3.32
C ASN A 272 -23.97 -22.23 -4.37
N GLU A 273 -23.07 -21.57 -5.10
CA GLU A 273 -23.43 -20.63 -6.18
C GLU A 273 -24.09 -21.33 -7.38
N ASN A 274 -23.83 -22.62 -7.61
CA ASN A 274 -24.45 -23.38 -8.70
C ASN A 274 -25.78 -24.03 -8.32
N ALA A 275 -26.10 -24.08 -7.03
CA ALA A 275 -27.28 -24.78 -6.51
C ALA A 275 -28.51 -23.87 -6.37
N GLY A 276 -28.34 -22.55 -6.45
CA GLY A 276 -29.41 -21.54 -6.40
C GLY A 276 -29.57 -20.83 -7.72
#